data_AF-A0A6N9TU58-F1
#
_entry.id   AF-A0A6N9TU58-F1
#
_cell.length_a   1.000
_cell.length_b   1.000
_cell.length_c   1.000
_cell.angle_alpha   90.00
_cell.angle_beta   90.00
_cell.angle_gamma   90.00
#
_symmetry.space_group_name_H-M   'P 1'
#
loop_
_entity.id
_entity.type
_entity.pdbx_description
1 polymer ?
#
loop_
_entity_poly.entity_id
_entity_poly.type
_entity_poly.pdbx_seq_one_letter_code
_entity_poly.pdbx_strand_id
1 'polypeptide(L)'
;IAAARRFVRGLDAAVADAAAPGRGAFRGIPAAFVGRVATLLLRGCRSHAAEMERSVAAAASVRAQGVDYGLRIVAQEQVGLAYAGWDRLLTRVALPAWRMGRWPSRLDAGVVSALTELSRRDRLAEGFTSRLGERPACDLIEEPGTADEAASLLAARLFHGGPARSGPGWSPVDWQQYPDEVVDRKWRTEAARLHRVLDSLGVAASVSVGAPGTPAVGGSAGHTLARVIDHLALPGQNAEELAAAIGAAVTRDEAAAHGVRGAQGAPGTRPGEQGGS
;
A
#
# COMPACT_ATOMS: atom_id res chain seq x y z
N ILE A 1 -35.18 21.68 -16.33
CA ILE A 1 -33.73 21.92 -16.63
C ILE A 1 -33.31 21.34 -17.99
N ALA A 2 -33.47 20.03 -18.26
CA ALA A 2 -33.04 19.43 -19.53
C ALA A 2 -33.72 20.05 -20.77
N ALA A 3 -35.03 20.33 -20.70
CA ALA A 3 -35.76 21.02 -21.78
C ALA A 3 -35.26 22.46 -22.02
N ALA A 4 -35.02 23.21 -20.95
CA ALA A 4 -34.46 24.58 -21.03
C ALA A 4 -33.06 24.59 -21.66
N ARG A 5 -32.20 23.62 -21.32
CA ARG A 5 -30.88 23.47 -21.94
C ARG A 5 -30.95 23.14 -23.43
N ARG A 6 -31.92 22.31 -23.85
CA ARG A 6 -32.14 22.01 -25.28
C ARG A 6 -32.63 23.24 -26.04
N PHE A 7 -33.52 24.03 -25.44
CA PHE A 7 -34.01 25.28 -26.03
C PHE A 7 -32.89 26.31 -26.23
N VAL A 8 -32.07 26.55 -25.21
CA VAL A 8 -30.92 27.48 -25.31
C VAL A 8 -29.91 27.00 -26.37
N ARG A 9 -29.56 25.70 -26.39
CA ARG A 9 -28.69 25.13 -27.42
C ARG A 9 -29.26 25.25 -28.83
N GLY A 10 -30.58 25.15 -28.98
CA GLY A 10 -31.27 25.36 -30.26
C GLY A 10 -31.19 26.82 -30.73
N LEU A 11 -31.28 27.79 -29.82
CA LEU A 11 -31.10 29.20 -30.13
C LEU A 11 -29.65 29.53 -30.50
N ASP A 12 -28.67 29.00 -29.77
CA ASP A 12 -27.25 29.15 -30.09
C ASP A 12 -26.92 28.55 -31.47
N ALA A 13 -27.49 27.38 -31.79
CA ALA A 13 -27.34 26.76 -33.10
C ALA A 13 -27.95 27.63 -34.23
N ALA A 14 -29.11 28.27 -33.98
CA ALA A 14 -29.73 29.18 -34.95
C ALA A 14 -28.92 30.47 -35.18
N VAL A 15 -28.26 30.99 -34.14
CA VAL A 15 -27.35 32.15 -34.25
C VAL A 15 -26.09 31.77 -35.01
N ALA A 16 -25.49 30.61 -34.70
CA ALA A 16 -24.32 30.10 -35.42
C ALA A 16 -24.63 29.83 -36.90
N ASP A 17 -25.80 29.26 -37.18
CA ASP A 17 -26.27 29.05 -38.54
C ASP A 17 -26.45 30.39 -39.30
N ALA A 18 -27.02 31.42 -38.67
CA ALA A 18 -27.21 32.74 -39.27
C ALA A 18 -25.89 33.49 -39.54
N ALA A 19 -24.81 33.17 -38.83
CA ALA A 19 -23.49 33.80 -38.97
C ALA A 19 -22.58 33.13 -40.04
N ALA A 20 -23.01 32.00 -40.61
CA ALA A 20 -22.21 31.25 -41.59
C ALA A 20 -22.09 32.00 -42.95
N PRO A 21 -20.87 32.30 -43.44
CA PRO A 21 -20.68 32.98 -44.72
C PRO A 21 -20.97 32.05 -45.91
N GLY A 22 -21.56 32.60 -46.99
CA GLY A 22 -21.76 31.87 -48.26
C GLY A 22 -23.22 31.63 -48.69
N ARG A 23 -24.22 32.26 -48.05
CA ARG A 23 -25.63 32.18 -48.50
C ARG A 23 -25.97 33.35 -49.42
N GLY A 24 -26.47 33.05 -50.63
CA GLY A 24 -26.99 34.06 -51.54
C GLY A 24 -28.09 34.93 -50.91
N ALA A 25 -28.25 36.16 -51.39
CA ALA A 25 -29.09 37.20 -50.79
C ALA A 25 -30.53 36.72 -50.46
N PHE A 26 -31.13 35.88 -51.30
CA PHE A 26 -32.48 35.32 -51.09
C PHE A 26 -32.59 34.35 -49.89
N ARG A 27 -31.52 33.65 -49.50
CA ARG A 27 -31.48 32.77 -48.30
C ARG A 27 -30.83 33.44 -47.09
N GLY A 28 -30.02 34.48 -47.30
CA GLY A 28 -29.33 35.21 -46.23
C GLY A 28 -30.25 36.08 -45.37
N ILE A 29 -31.23 36.77 -46.00
CA ILE A 29 -32.16 37.68 -45.30
C ILE A 29 -33.03 36.95 -44.24
N PRO A 30 -33.73 35.84 -44.55
CA PRO A 30 -34.52 35.14 -43.54
C PRO A 30 -33.64 34.53 -42.44
N ALA A 31 -32.45 34.03 -42.76
CA ALA A 31 -31.50 33.51 -41.78
C ALA A 31 -31.00 34.62 -40.83
N ALA A 32 -30.69 35.81 -41.34
CA ALA A 32 -30.27 36.96 -40.54
C ALA A 32 -31.40 37.45 -39.61
N PHE A 33 -32.66 37.42 -40.06
CA PHE A 33 -33.82 37.74 -39.22
C PHE A 33 -33.98 36.73 -38.08
N VAL A 34 -33.91 35.43 -38.38
CA VAL A 34 -33.98 34.36 -37.38
C VAL A 34 -32.83 34.47 -36.37
N GLY A 35 -31.60 34.74 -36.83
CA GLY A 35 -30.46 35.00 -35.95
C GLY A 35 -30.64 36.22 -35.04
N ARG A 36 -31.26 37.29 -35.55
CA ARG A 36 -31.55 38.51 -34.77
C ARG A 36 -32.62 38.24 -33.70
N VAL A 37 -33.68 37.51 -34.04
CA VAL A 37 -34.72 37.09 -33.08
C VAL A 37 -34.13 36.14 -32.03
N ALA A 38 -33.31 35.16 -32.44
CA ALA A 38 -32.63 34.26 -31.51
C ALA A 38 -31.68 35.00 -30.56
N THR A 39 -30.95 36.00 -31.05
CA THR A 39 -30.06 36.83 -30.21
C THR A 39 -30.83 37.68 -29.19
N LEU A 40 -32.00 38.20 -29.56
CA LEU A 40 -32.87 38.93 -28.64
C LEU A 40 -33.46 38.01 -27.55
N LEU A 41 -33.90 36.81 -27.93
CA LEU A 41 -34.37 35.81 -26.99
C LEU A 41 -33.25 35.35 -26.04
N LEU A 42 -32.03 35.11 -26.54
CA LEU A 42 -30.86 34.82 -25.70
C LEU A 42 -30.51 35.98 -24.76
N ARG A 43 -30.68 37.24 -25.19
CA ARG A 43 -30.54 38.42 -24.32
C ARG A 43 -31.56 38.45 -23.18
N GLY A 44 -32.83 38.13 -23.45
CA GLY A 44 -33.87 38.05 -22.42
C GLY A 44 -33.71 36.85 -21.48
N CYS A 45 -33.22 35.72 -22.01
CA CYS A 45 -32.99 34.50 -21.23
C CYS A 45 -31.73 34.56 -20.36
N ARG A 46 -30.77 35.47 -20.62
CA ARG A 46 -29.50 35.56 -19.86
C ARG A 46 -29.70 35.73 -18.35
N SER A 47 -30.64 36.56 -17.91
CA SER A 47 -30.91 36.76 -16.48
C SER A 47 -31.43 35.47 -15.83
N HIS A 48 -32.41 34.83 -16.47
CA HIS A 48 -33.02 33.58 -16.00
C HIS A 48 -32.03 32.40 -16.05
N ALA A 49 -31.13 32.36 -17.03
CA ALA A 49 -30.05 31.38 -17.10
C ALA A 49 -29.03 31.58 -15.95
N ALA A 50 -28.63 32.82 -15.66
CA ALA A 50 -27.73 33.13 -14.56
C ALA A 50 -28.36 32.86 -13.18
N GLU A 51 -29.67 33.04 -13.02
CA GLU A 51 -30.42 32.62 -11.82
C GLU A 51 -30.55 31.09 -11.72
N MET A 52 -30.73 30.39 -12.83
CA MET A 52 -30.72 28.93 -12.87
C MET A 52 -29.33 28.37 -12.55
N GLU A 53 -28.26 28.99 -13.02
CA GLU A 53 -26.88 28.61 -12.69
C GLU A 53 -26.56 28.87 -11.23
N ARG A 54 -26.98 30.02 -10.67
CA ARG A 54 -26.84 30.31 -9.24
C ARG A 54 -27.63 29.34 -8.37
N SER A 55 -28.87 28.99 -8.75
CA SER A 55 -29.67 28.02 -8.01
C SER A 55 -29.15 26.59 -8.16
N VAL A 56 -28.59 26.21 -9.31
CA VAL A 56 -27.91 24.91 -9.50
C VAL A 56 -26.60 24.85 -8.71
N ALA A 57 -25.80 25.92 -8.70
CA ALA A 57 -24.57 26.01 -7.92
C ALA A 57 -24.88 25.99 -6.41
N ALA A 58 -25.90 26.72 -5.97
CA ALA A 58 -26.37 26.69 -4.58
C ALA A 58 -26.91 25.30 -4.21
N ALA A 59 -27.71 24.67 -5.06
CA ALA A 59 -28.21 23.31 -4.83
C ALA A 59 -27.08 22.25 -4.85
N ALA A 60 -26.08 22.42 -5.72
CA ALA A 60 -24.89 21.57 -5.75
C ALA A 60 -24.02 21.79 -4.50
N SER A 61 -23.85 23.03 -4.05
CA SER A 61 -23.14 23.37 -2.81
C SER A 61 -23.86 22.83 -1.59
N VAL A 62 -25.19 22.98 -1.51
CA VAL A 62 -26.01 22.42 -0.43
C VAL A 62 -25.98 20.89 -0.47
N ARG A 63 -25.94 20.26 -1.65
CA ARG A 63 -25.77 18.81 -1.79
C ARG A 63 -24.36 18.34 -1.42
N ALA A 64 -23.33 19.14 -1.69
CA ALA A 64 -21.95 18.87 -1.28
C ALA A 64 -21.75 19.06 0.23
N GLN A 65 -22.37 20.08 0.81
CA GLN A 65 -22.42 20.31 2.27
C GLN A 65 -23.30 19.26 2.97
N GLY A 66 -24.34 18.80 2.28
CA GLY A 66 -25.26 17.74 2.69
C GLY A 66 -24.79 16.33 2.34
N VAL A 67 -23.52 16.12 1.94
CA VAL A 67 -22.92 14.79 2.00
C VAL A 67 -23.07 14.32 3.44
N ASP A 68 -23.94 13.33 3.60
CA ASP A 68 -24.48 12.90 4.87
C ASP A 68 -23.34 12.71 5.87
N TYR A 69 -23.51 13.23 7.08
CA TYR A 69 -22.52 13.05 8.14
C TYR A 69 -22.19 11.56 8.32
N GLY A 70 -23.17 10.68 8.13
CA GLY A 70 -22.98 9.22 8.08
C GLY A 70 -22.06 8.75 6.95
N LEU A 71 -22.20 9.27 5.72
CA LEU A 71 -21.31 8.93 4.60
C LEU A 71 -19.87 9.39 4.83
N ARG A 72 -19.69 10.54 5.50
CA ARG A 72 -18.36 11.02 5.88
C ARG A 72 -17.72 10.14 6.95
N ILE A 73 -18.48 9.73 7.97
CA ILE A 73 -17.99 8.79 8.98
C ILE A 73 -17.56 7.47 8.34
N VAL A 74 -18.41 6.87 7.52
CA VAL A 74 -18.09 5.60 6.84
C VAL A 74 -16.85 5.75 5.95
N ALA A 75 -16.72 6.86 5.22
CA ALA A 75 -15.53 7.12 4.41
C ALA A 75 -14.25 7.27 5.27
N GLN A 76 -14.33 7.94 6.42
CA GLN A 76 -13.19 8.05 7.34
C GLN A 76 -12.83 6.71 7.97
N GLU A 77 -13.82 5.89 8.32
CA GLU A 77 -13.61 4.50 8.77
C GLU A 77 -12.88 3.70 7.69
N GLN A 78 -13.27 3.83 6.42
CA GLN A 78 -12.58 3.14 5.32
C GLN A 78 -11.14 3.59 5.11
N VAL A 79 -10.85 4.88 5.27
CA VAL A 79 -9.47 5.38 5.21
C VAL A 79 -8.66 4.85 6.40
N GLY A 80 -9.24 4.84 7.60
CA GLY A 80 -8.59 4.28 8.80
C GLY A 80 -8.27 2.79 8.65
N LEU A 81 -9.19 2.02 8.07
CA LEU A 81 -9.00 0.60 7.79
C LEU A 81 -7.94 0.35 6.72
N ALA A 82 -7.98 1.12 5.64
CA ALA A 82 -6.95 1.08 4.61
C ALA A 82 -5.56 1.32 5.21
N TYR A 83 -5.43 2.34 6.06
CA TYR A 83 -4.18 2.65 6.76
C TYR A 83 -3.74 1.50 7.68
N ALA A 84 -4.64 0.91 8.44
CA ALA A 84 -4.33 -0.24 9.30
C ALA A 84 -3.88 -1.48 8.50
N GLY A 85 -4.50 -1.73 7.35
CA GLY A 85 -4.09 -2.80 6.43
C GLY A 85 -2.69 -2.58 5.87
N TRP A 86 -2.41 -1.36 5.42
CA TRP A 86 -1.09 -0.95 4.94
C TRP A 86 -0.01 -1.02 6.02
N ASP A 87 -0.25 -0.44 7.19
CA ASP A 87 0.71 -0.44 8.30
C ASP A 87 1.08 -1.87 8.71
N ARG A 88 0.07 -2.74 8.85
CA ARG A 88 0.31 -4.13 9.20
C ARG A 88 1.09 -4.87 8.13
N LEU A 89 0.82 -4.64 6.85
CA LEU A 89 1.58 -5.23 5.75
C LEU A 89 3.03 -4.73 5.75
N LEU A 90 3.24 -3.42 5.82
CA LEU A 90 4.58 -2.82 5.80
C LEU A 90 5.40 -3.26 7.01
N THR A 91 4.82 -3.30 8.19
CA THR A 91 5.52 -3.65 9.44
C THR A 91 5.72 -5.15 9.62
N ARG A 92 4.72 -5.99 9.31
CA ARG A 92 4.79 -7.44 9.59
C ARG A 92 5.36 -8.25 8.43
N VAL A 93 5.31 -7.73 7.20
CA VAL A 93 5.66 -8.46 5.99
C VAL A 93 6.78 -7.74 5.24
N ALA A 94 6.59 -6.50 4.82
CA ALA A 94 7.62 -5.82 4.02
C ALA A 94 8.93 -5.62 4.80
N LEU A 95 8.85 -5.17 6.05
CA LEU A 95 10.03 -4.88 6.87
C LEU A 95 10.96 -6.09 7.10
N PRO A 96 10.46 -7.31 7.44
CA PRO A 96 11.29 -8.51 7.46
C PRO A 96 12.03 -8.79 6.14
N ALA A 97 11.34 -8.66 5.00
CA ALA A 97 11.96 -8.87 3.70
C ALA A 97 13.08 -7.85 3.45
N TRP A 98 12.81 -6.57 3.75
CA TRP A 98 13.76 -5.48 3.56
C TRP A 98 15.04 -5.67 4.39
N ARG A 99 14.90 -6.12 5.64
CA ARG A 99 16.05 -6.45 6.49
C ARG A 99 16.95 -7.55 5.91
N MET A 100 16.42 -8.38 5.01
CA MET A 100 17.15 -9.46 4.33
C MET A 100 17.64 -9.11 2.92
N GLY A 101 17.49 -7.87 2.48
CA GLY A 101 17.83 -7.47 1.12
C GLY A 101 16.80 -7.93 0.08
N ARG A 102 15.56 -8.19 0.50
CA ARG A 102 14.46 -8.61 -0.36
C ARG A 102 13.34 -7.57 -0.33
N TRP A 103 12.54 -7.47 -1.38
CA TRP A 103 11.37 -6.60 -1.40
C TRP A 103 10.18 -7.28 -2.10
N PRO A 104 8.95 -7.20 -1.56
CA PRO A 104 7.79 -7.84 -2.17
C PRO A 104 7.46 -7.22 -3.52
N SER A 105 7.30 -8.03 -4.57
CA SER A 105 7.04 -7.53 -5.94
C SER A 105 5.57 -7.30 -6.31
N ARG A 106 4.65 -7.57 -5.38
CA ARG A 106 3.18 -7.46 -5.55
C ARG A 106 2.51 -6.90 -4.30
N LEU A 107 2.93 -5.74 -3.84
CA LEU A 107 2.49 -5.15 -2.58
C LEU A 107 0.97 -4.91 -2.55
N ASP A 108 0.38 -4.53 -3.68
CA ASP A 108 -1.06 -4.40 -3.90
C ASP A 108 -1.86 -5.66 -3.50
N ALA A 109 -1.45 -6.85 -3.95
CA ALA A 109 -2.09 -8.12 -3.61
C ALA A 109 -1.97 -8.41 -2.11
N GLY A 110 -0.85 -8.03 -1.50
CA GLY A 110 -0.65 -8.11 -0.05
C GLY A 110 -1.62 -7.23 0.72
N VAL A 111 -1.88 -6.01 0.24
CA VAL A 111 -2.82 -5.06 0.86
C VAL A 111 -4.25 -5.57 0.74
N VAL A 112 -4.66 -6.05 -0.43
CA VAL A 112 -6.00 -6.62 -0.64
C VAL A 112 -6.23 -7.81 0.29
N SER A 113 -5.23 -8.69 0.44
CA SER A 113 -5.30 -9.81 1.39
C SER A 113 -5.42 -9.34 2.83
N ALA A 114 -4.60 -8.35 3.25
CA ALA A 114 -4.63 -7.79 4.59
C ALA A 114 -5.99 -7.13 4.92
N LEU A 115 -6.56 -6.37 3.98
CA LEU A 115 -7.87 -5.74 4.13
C LEU A 115 -9.00 -6.76 4.14
N THR A 116 -8.90 -7.83 3.34
CA THR A 116 -9.88 -8.92 3.34
C THR A 116 -9.89 -9.64 4.69
N GLU A 117 -8.72 -9.92 5.26
CA GLU A 117 -8.61 -10.55 6.58
C GLU A 117 -9.06 -9.61 7.71
N LEU A 118 -8.75 -8.32 7.65
CA LEU A 118 -9.22 -7.33 8.63
C LEU A 118 -10.74 -7.18 8.57
N SER A 119 -11.33 -7.08 7.37
CA SER A 119 -12.78 -7.04 7.18
C SER A 119 -13.48 -8.27 7.72
N ARG A 120 -12.88 -9.45 7.58
CA ARG A 120 -13.40 -10.69 8.16
C ARG A 120 -13.38 -10.66 9.69
N ARG A 121 -12.29 -10.19 10.30
CA ARG A 121 -12.12 -10.15 11.77
C ARG A 121 -13.04 -9.14 12.43
N ASP A 122 -13.11 -7.95 11.85
CA ASP A 122 -13.81 -6.82 12.45
C ASP A 122 -15.28 -6.77 12.02
N ARG A 123 -15.76 -7.78 11.26
CA ARG A 123 -17.11 -7.87 10.69
C ARG A 123 -17.56 -6.54 10.06
N LEU A 124 -16.63 -5.90 9.35
CA LEU A 124 -16.87 -4.62 8.70
C LEU A 124 -18.00 -4.78 7.69
N ALA A 125 -18.79 -3.70 7.51
CA ALA A 125 -20.10 -3.69 6.85
C ALA A 125 -20.26 -4.71 5.70
N GLU A 126 -21.42 -5.36 5.64
CA GLU A 126 -21.74 -6.32 4.57
C GLU A 126 -21.41 -5.74 3.19
N GLY A 127 -20.52 -6.41 2.45
CA GLY A 127 -20.12 -6.03 1.10
C GLY A 127 -18.68 -5.51 0.93
N PHE A 128 -17.90 -5.26 1.99
CA PHE A 128 -16.49 -4.83 1.83
C PHE A 128 -15.62 -5.88 1.14
N THR A 129 -15.72 -7.14 1.56
CA THR A 129 -15.04 -8.26 0.91
C THR A 129 -15.47 -8.42 -0.54
N SER A 130 -16.76 -8.19 -0.84
CA SER A 130 -17.28 -8.20 -2.22
C SER A 130 -16.64 -7.10 -3.08
N ARG A 131 -16.53 -5.87 -2.55
CA ARG A 131 -15.90 -4.73 -3.25
C ARG A 131 -14.41 -4.90 -3.45
N LEU A 132 -13.70 -5.54 -2.50
CA LEU A 132 -12.28 -5.89 -2.67
C LEU A 132 -12.05 -6.95 -3.76
N GLY A 133 -13.06 -7.78 -4.04
CA GLY A 133 -13.04 -8.75 -5.14
C GLY A 133 -13.49 -8.17 -6.49
N GLU A 134 -13.99 -6.93 -6.52
CA GLU A 134 -14.25 -6.22 -7.77
C GLU A 134 -12.92 -5.85 -8.45
N ARG A 135 -12.96 -5.69 -9.77
CA ARG A 135 -11.77 -5.46 -10.58
C ARG A 135 -11.03 -4.20 -10.08
N PRO A 136 -9.82 -4.31 -9.52
CA PRO A 136 -9.14 -3.20 -8.87
C PRO A 136 -8.79 -2.10 -9.88
N ALA A 137 -8.73 -0.85 -9.43
CA ALA A 137 -8.32 0.28 -10.27
C ALA A 137 -6.90 0.11 -10.85
N CYS A 138 -6.06 -0.70 -10.20
CA CYS A 138 -4.74 -1.07 -10.69
C CYS A 138 -4.80 -1.81 -12.04
N ASP A 139 -5.88 -2.55 -12.34
CA ASP A 139 -6.08 -3.24 -13.62
C ASP A 139 -6.40 -2.29 -14.79
N LEU A 140 -6.59 -1.00 -14.51
CA LEU A 140 -6.74 0.06 -15.52
C LEU A 140 -5.40 0.67 -15.92
N ILE A 141 -4.32 0.33 -15.21
CA ILE A 141 -2.96 0.75 -15.52
C ILE A 141 -2.43 -0.17 -16.62
N GLU A 142 -1.74 0.41 -17.61
CA GLU A 142 -1.21 -0.31 -18.77
C GLU A 142 -0.18 -1.38 -18.36
N GLU A 143 0.63 -1.09 -17.34
CA GLU A 143 1.62 -2.00 -16.76
C GLU A 143 1.48 -2.04 -15.22
N PRO A 144 0.54 -2.83 -14.66
CA PRO A 144 0.29 -2.83 -13.22
C PRO A 144 1.48 -3.35 -12.40
N GLY A 145 2.24 -4.30 -12.95
CA GLY A 145 3.39 -4.88 -12.25
C GLY A 145 4.56 -3.90 -12.08
N THR A 146 4.81 -3.02 -13.06
CA THR A 146 5.88 -2.02 -12.97
C THR A 146 5.52 -0.91 -11.99
N ALA A 147 4.23 -0.53 -11.95
CA ALA A 147 3.71 0.42 -10.97
C ALA A 147 3.83 -0.12 -9.53
N ASP A 148 3.50 -1.39 -9.30
CA ASP A 148 3.64 -2.02 -7.99
C ASP A 148 5.11 -2.20 -7.57
N GLU A 149 6.00 -2.58 -8.49
CA GLU A 149 7.45 -2.60 -8.23
C GLU A 149 7.95 -1.22 -7.80
N ALA A 150 7.58 -0.18 -8.55
CA ALA A 150 7.97 1.19 -8.21
C ALA A 150 7.42 1.63 -6.84
N ALA A 151 6.17 1.27 -6.52
CA ALA A 151 5.57 1.54 -5.22
C ALA A 151 6.29 0.81 -4.08
N SER A 152 6.65 -0.45 -4.30
CA SER A 152 7.35 -1.29 -3.32
C SER A 152 8.77 -0.80 -3.04
N LEU A 153 9.52 -0.41 -4.08
CA LEU A 153 10.84 0.21 -3.94
C LEU A 153 10.75 1.60 -3.29
N LEU A 154 9.73 2.39 -3.63
CA LEU A 154 9.48 3.68 -2.98
C LEU A 154 9.18 3.49 -1.49
N ALA A 155 8.33 2.54 -1.12
CA ALA A 155 8.03 2.22 0.27
C ALA A 155 9.30 1.78 1.02
N ALA A 156 10.10 0.90 0.43
CA ALA A 156 11.38 0.49 1.00
C ALA A 156 12.32 1.69 1.22
N ARG A 157 12.37 2.64 0.28
CA ARG A 157 13.18 3.84 0.43
C ARG A 157 12.69 4.75 1.55
N LEU A 158 11.38 5.01 1.60
CA LEU A 158 10.77 5.91 2.58
C LEU A 158 10.83 5.36 4.01
N PHE A 159 10.56 4.06 4.19
CA PHE A 159 10.43 3.44 5.52
C PHE A 159 11.68 2.69 5.97
N HIS A 160 12.58 2.31 5.05
CA HIS A 160 13.75 1.48 5.36
C HIS A 160 15.08 2.03 4.82
N GLY A 161 15.06 3.13 4.04
CA GLY A 161 16.26 3.65 3.38
C GLY A 161 16.81 2.73 2.29
N GLY A 162 15.97 1.86 1.71
CA GLY A 162 16.36 0.96 0.63
C GLY A 162 16.77 1.67 -0.67
N PRO A 163 17.48 0.99 -1.58
CA PRO A 163 17.93 1.56 -2.84
C PRO A 163 16.74 1.90 -3.76
N ALA A 164 16.94 2.87 -4.66
CA ALA A 164 15.89 3.32 -5.58
C ALA A 164 15.60 2.33 -6.72
N ARG A 165 16.46 1.32 -6.92
CA ARG A 165 16.35 0.29 -7.96
C ARG A 165 16.78 -1.06 -7.41
N SER A 166 16.24 -2.12 -7.99
CA SER A 166 16.63 -3.50 -7.74
C SER A 166 18.10 -3.75 -8.13
N GLY A 167 18.75 -4.71 -7.45
CA GLY A 167 20.15 -5.07 -7.69
C GLY A 167 20.58 -6.36 -6.98
N PRO A 168 21.85 -6.78 -7.08
CA PRO A 168 22.33 -8.08 -6.58
C PRO A 168 22.16 -8.29 -5.08
N GLY A 169 22.15 -7.20 -4.29
CA GLY A 169 21.86 -7.21 -2.85
C GLY A 169 20.43 -6.76 -2.49
N TRP A 170 19.59 -6.53 -3.49
CA TRP A 170 18.23 -6.01 -3.34
C TRP A 170 17.31 -6.61 -4.40
N SER A 171 16.85 -7.84 -4.17
CA SER A 171 16.10 -8.61 -5.17
C SER A 171 14.61 -8.71 -4.85
N PRO A 172 13.74 -8.79 -5.87
CA PRO A 172 12.32 -9.01 -5.68
C PRO A 172 12.06 -10.37 -5.01
N VAL A 173 10.96 -10.47 -4.29
CA VAL A 173 10.39 -11.73 -3.81
C VAL A 173 8.90 -11.78 -4.15
N ASP A 174 8.47 -12.84 -4.81
CA ASP A 174 7.05 -13.10 -5.07
C ASP A 174 6.36 -13.70 -3.84
N TRP A 175 5.05 -13.51 -3.72
CA TRP A 175 4.27 -14.06 -2.61
C TRP A 175 4.37 -15.57 -2.46
N GLN A 176 4.54 -16.32 -3.56
CA GLN A 176 4.70 -17.78 -3.48
C GLN A 176 6.04 -18.17 -2.85
N GLN A 177 7.08 -17.37 -3.03
CA GLN A 177 8.44 -17.62 -2.53
C GLN A 177 8.71 -16.95 -1.18
N TYR A 178 7.86 -15.99 -0.80
CA TYR A 178 8.00 -15.22 0.43
C TYR A 178 8.16 -16.09 1.70
N PRO A 179 7.39 -17.19 1.89
CA PRO A 179 7.58 -18.07 3.03
C PRO A 179 9.00 -18.64 3.10
N ASP A 180 9.50 -19.19 2.00
CA ASP A 180 10.80 -19.87 1.95
C ASP A 180 11.97 -18.88 2.08
N GLU A 181 11.90 -17.74 1.39
CA GLU A 181 13.01 -16.80 1.31
C GLU A 181 13.11 -15.89 2.55
N VAL A 182 11.97 -15.52 3.15
CA VAL A 182 11.91 -14.53 4.23
C VAL A 182 11.50 -15.17 5.55
N VAL A 183 10.37 -15.87 5.60
CA VAL A 183 9.84 -16.41 6.88
C VAL A 183 10.75 -17.51 7.40
N ASP A 184 11.11 -18.45 6.56
CA ASP A 184 11.96 -19.59 6.87
C ASP A 184 13.36 -19.16 7.30
N ARG A 185 13.95 -18.20 6.57
CA ARG A 185 15.25 -17.63 6.91
C ARG A 185 15.22 -16.85 8.21
N LYS A 186 14.14 -16.10 8.46
CA LYS A 186 13.92 -15.37 9.72
C LYS A 186 13.84 -16.37 10.87
N TRP A 187 13.00 -17.39 10.72
CA TRP A 187 12.81 -18.44 11.70
C TRP A 187 14.11 -19.17 12.03
N ARG A 188 14.88 -19.59 11.01
CA ARG A 188 16.18 -20.23 11.24
C ARG A 188 17.16 -19.33 11.99
N THR A 189 17.17 -18.04 11.68
CA THR A 189 18.02 -17.05 12.38
C THR A 189 17.60 -16.86 13.82
N GLU A 190 16.29 -16.74 14.08
CA GLU A 190 15.72 -16.62 15.43
C GLU A 190 15.93 -17.89 16.25
N ALA A 191 15.75 -19.07 15.66
CA ALA A 191 16.03 -20.34 16.30
C ALA A 191 17.53 -20.46 16.65
N ALA A 192 18.43 -20.12 15.73
CA ALA A 192 19.88 -20.15 15.99
C ALA A 192 20.28 -19.16 17.10
N ARG A 193 19.64 -17.97 17.16
CA ARG A 193 19.80 -17.03 18.28
C ARG A 193 19.36 -17.65 19.59
N LEU A 194 18.17 -18.25 19.63
CA LEU A 194 17.63 -18.85 20.84
C LEU A 194 18.55 -19.95 21.37
N HIS A 195 19.07 -20.83 20.51
CA HIS A 195 20.05 -21.83 20.90
C HIS A 195 21.30 -21.19 21.53
N ARG A 196 21.90 -20.17 20.88
CA ARG A 196 23.07 -19.46 21.43
C ARG A 196 22.81 -18.87 22.82
N VAL A 197 21.61 -18.30 23.03
CA VAL A 197 21.23 -17.74 24.34
C VAL A 197 21.10 -18.84 25.39
N LEU A 198 20.39 -19.92 25.07
CA LEU A 198 20.24 -21.06 25.98
C LEU A 198 21.59 -21.70 26.33
N ASP A 199 22.49 -21.81 25.36
CA ASP A 199 23.85 -22.30 25.57
C ASP A 199 24.64 -21.36 26.49
N SER A 200 24.50 -20.03 26.34
CA SER A 200 25.18 -19.06 27.21
C SER A 200 24.67 -19.04 28.65
N LEU A 201 23.40 -19.39 28.86
CA LEU A 201 22.79 -19.55 30.19
C LEU A 201 23.11 -20.92 30.82
N GLY A 202 23.89 -21.77 30.14
CA GLY A 202 24.27 -23.09 30.64
C GLY A 202 23.11 -24.08 30.72
N VAL A 203 22.02 -23.86 29.96
CA VAL A 203 20.89 -24.80 29.91
C VAL A 203 21.37 -26.09 29.25
N ALA A 204 21.60 -27.12 30.05
CA ALA A 204 22.14 -28.39 29.58
C ALA A 204 21.32 -28.96 28.40
N ALA A 205 22.00 -29.51 27.40
CA ALA A 205 21.38 -30.21 26.28
C ALA A 205 20.76 -31.57 26.67
N SER A 206 20.77 -31.92 27.96
CA SER A 206 20.27 -33.19 28.48
C SER A 206 18.75 -33.24 28.34
N VAL A 207 18.30 -33.82 27.22
CA VAL A 207 16.94 -34.32 27.05
C VAL A 207 16.68 -35.30 28.18
N SER A 208 15.88 -34.89 29.15
CA SER A 208 15.18 -35.79 30.05
C SER A 208 13.68 -35.64 29.86
N VAL A 209 13.21 -35.88 28.63
CA VAL A 209 11.81 -36.25 28.41
C VAL A 209 11.77 -37.46 27.48
N GLY A 210 11.72 -38.65 28.10
CA GLY A 210 11.24 -39.89 27.51
C GLY A 210 12.30 -40.80 26.86
N ALA A 211 12.65 -41.88 27.58
CA ALA A 211 13.18 -43.18 27.14
C ALA A 211 14.24 -43.26 25.99
N PRO A 212 15.34 -44.00 26.17
CA PRO A 212 16.29 -44.25 25.09
C PRO A 212 15.64 -45.14 24.02
N GLY A 213 15.35 -44.59 22.83
CA GLY A 213 14.98 -45.41 21.67
C GLY A 213 14.11 -44.79 20.58
N THR A 214 13.50 -43.62 20.79
CA THR A 214 12.59 -43.04 19.77
C THR A 214 13.24 -41.84 19.10
N PRO A 215 13.62 -41.90 17.81
CA PRO A 215 14.10 -40.71 17.10
C PRO A 215 12.95 -39.71 17.03
N ALA A 216 13.17 -38.51 17.59
CA ALA A 216 12.21 -37.44 17.51
C ALA A 216 11.95 -37.10 16.03
N VAL A 217 10.72 -37.34 15.56
CA VAL A 217 10.26 -36.98 14.21
C VAL A 217 10.10 -35.45 14.04
N GLY A 218 10.43 -34.67 15.07
CA GLY A 218 10.54 -33.21 15.00
C GLY A 218 12.00 -32.78 15.06
N GLY A 219 12.50 -32.11 14.01
CA GLY A 219 13.86 -31.58 13.95
C GLY A 219 14.19 -30.55 15.05
N SER A 220 15.37 -29.92 14.93
CA SER A 220 15.99 -28.98 15.89
C SER A 220 15.02 -28.12 16.73
N ALA A 221 13.93 -27.59 16.16
CA ALA A 221 12.92 -26.80 16.86
C ALA A 221 12.22 -27.52 18.04
N GLY A 222 11.93 -28.82 17.91
CA GLY A 222 11.32 -29.60 19.00
C GLY A 222 12.26 -29.77 20.19
N HIS A 223 13.56 -29.88 19.93
CA HIS A 223 14.60 -29.95 20.96
C HIS A 223 14.82 -28.60 21.65
N THR A 224 14.73 -27.48 20.92
CA THR A 224 14.82 -26.14 21.52
C THR A 224 13.66 -25.86 22.48
N LEU A 225 12.43 -26.23 22.09
CA LEU A 225 11.25 -26.02 22.94
C LEU A 225 11.36 -26.82 24.24
N ALA A 226 11.78 -28.08 24.16
CA ALA A 226 12.03 -28.90 25.35
C ALA A 226 13.03 -28.24 26.30
N ARG A 227 14.16 -27.74 25.78
CA ARG A 227 15.17 -27.02 26.59
C ARG A 227 14.62 -25.76 27.26
N VAL A 228 13.78 -24.98 26.57
CA VAL A 228 13.14 -23.79 27.16
C VAL A 228 12.19 -24.19 28.29
N ILE A 229 11.36 -25.21 28.07
CA ILE A 229 10.43 -25.71 29.08
C ILE A 229 11.20 -26.25 30.30
N ASP A 230 12.23 -27.06 30.07
CA ASP A 230 13.08 -27.61 31.14
C ASP A 230 13.75 -26.49 31.94
N HIS A 231 14.25 -25.45 31.27
CA HIS A 231 14.83 -24.27 31.93
C HIS A 231 13.82 -23.51 32.80
N LEU A 232 12.60 -23.31 32.31
CA LEU A 232 11.54 -22.61 33.04
C LEU A 232 10.93 -23.45 34.18
N ALA A 233 11.07 -24.78 34.14
CA ALA A 233 10.58 -25.68 35.17
C ALA A 233 11.52 -25.81 36.39
N LEU A 234 12.78 -25.35 36.29
CA LEU A 234 13.77 -25.42 37.37
C LEU A 234 13.49 -24.37 38.47
N PRO A 235 13.46 -24.75 39.77
CA PRO A 235 13.26 -23.80 40.86
C PRO A 235 14.37 -22.75 40.92
N GLY A 236 14.00 -21.47 40.97
CA GLY A 236 14.94 -20.35 41.07
C GLY A 236 15.48 -19.82 39.74
N GLN A 237 15.06 -20.38 38.60
CA GLN A 237 15.33 -19.79 37.28
C GLN A 237 14.33 -18.67 36.98
N ASN A 238 14.83 -17.53 36.52
CA ASN A 238 14.03 -16.33 36.33
C ASN A 238 13.67 -16.18 34.85
N ALA A 239 12.39 -16.32 34.49
CA ALA A 239 11.93 -16.09 33.11
C ALA A 239 12.33 -14.70 32.58
N GLU A 240 12.47 -13.73 33.49
CA GLU A 240 12.99 -12.40 33.22
C GLU A 240 14.46 -12.40 32.75
N GLU A 241 15.31 -13.29 33.27
CA GLU A 241 16.71 -13.39 32.86
C GLU A 241 16.82 -13.93 31.43
N LEU A 242 16.04 -14.96 31.10
CA LEU A 242 15.95 -15.47 29.73
C LEU A 242 15.41 -14.39 28.77
N ALA A 243 14.34 -13.68 29.15
CA ALA A 243 13.78 -12.60 28.35
C ALA A 243 14.80 -11.46 28.14
N ALA A 244 15.52 -11.06 29.17
CA ALA A 244 16.57 -10.06 29.11
C ALA A 244 17.74 -10.51 28.21
N ALA A 245 18.16 -11.76 28.33
CA ALA A 245 19.23 -12.33 27.51
C ALA A 245 18.85 -12.41 26.02
N ILE A 246 17.61 -12.80 25.71
CA ILE A 246 17.07 -12.77 24.34
C ILE A 246 17.03 -11.33 23.82
N GLY A 247 16.50 -10.39 24.61
CA GLY A 247 16.46 -8.97 24.26
C GLY A 247 17.85 -8.41 23.94
N ALA A 248 18.83 -8.66 24.81
CA ALA A 248 20.22 -8.24 24.61
C ALA A 248 20.86 -8.90 23.38
N ALA A 249 20.52 -10.16 23.07
CA ALA A 249 20.97 -10.81 21.85
C ALA A 249 20.37 -10.18 20.60
N VAL A 250 19.06 -9.87 20.60
CA VAL A 250 18.38 -9.19 19.49
C VAL A 250 19.04 -7.84 19.20
N THR A 251 19.24 -7.01 20.23
CA THR A 251 19.88 -5.69 20.07
C THR A 251 21.28 -5.80 19.47
N ARG A 252 22.08 -6.80 19.86
CA ARG A 252 23.42 -7.04 19.29
C ARG A 252 23.38 -7.41 17.82
N ASP A 253 22.50 -8.33 17.43
CA ASP A 253 22.41 -8.75 16.03
C ASP A 253 21.80 -7.65 15.15
N GLU A 254 20.86 -6.85 15.68
CA GLU A 254 20.38 -5.66 14.99
C GLU A 254 21.52 -4.65 14.78
N ALA A 255 22.34 -4.36 15.80
CA ALA A 255 23.49 -3.48 15.65
C ALA A 255 24.49 -3.99 14.59
N ALA A 256 24.78 -5.29 14.57
CA ALA A 256 25.64 -5.91 13.57
C ALA A 256 25.07 -5.77 12.14
N ALA A 257 23.76 -5.98 11.95
CA ALA A 257 23.10 -5.85 10.65
C ALA A 257 23.06 -4.40 10.12
N HIS A 258 23.04 -3.40 11.01
CA HIS A 258 23.14 -1.99 10.62
C HIS A 258 24.59 -1.59 10.28
N GLY A 259 25.58 -2.11 11.00
CA GLY A 259 27.00 -1.87 10.71
C GLY A 259 27.44 -2.40 9.34
N VAL A 260 26.99 -3.60 8.95
CA VAL A 260 27.30 -4.18 7.63
C VAL A 260 26.71 -3.36 6.48
N ARG A 261 25.51 -2.79 6.66
CA ARG A 261 24.87 -1.92 5.65
C ARG A 261 25.56 -0.57 5.49
N GLY A 262 26.03 0.03 6.58
CA GLY A 262 26.83 1.26 6.53
C GLY A 262 28.14 1.10 5.75
N ALA A 263 28.78 -0.07 5.86
CA ALA A 263 30.00 -0.38 5.12
C ALA A 263 29.75 -0.65 3.61
N GLN A 264 28.61 -1.21 3.24
CA GLN A 264 28.25 -1.47 1.83
C GLN A 264 27.75 -0.23 1.08
N GLY A 265 27.31 0.81 1.80
CA GLY A 265 26.84 2.09 1.22
C GLY A 265 27.93 3.13 0.96
N ALA A 266 29.18 2.88 1.37
CA ALA A 266 30.29 3.78 1.08
C ALA A 266 30.74 3.60 -0.38
N PRO A 267 30.59 4.60 -1.27
CA PRO A 267 31.14 4.51 -2.60
C PRO A 267 32.66 4.48 -2.46
N GLY A 268 33.27 3.37 -2.91
CA GLY A 268 34.72 3.23 -2.92
C GLY A 268 35.36 4.39 -3.68
N THR A 269 36.00 5.29 -2.93
CA THR A 269 36.88 6.32 -3.47
C THR A 269 38.02 5.61 -4.19
N ARG A 270 37.97 5.54 -5.52
CA ARG A 270 39.11 5.07 -6.31
C ARG A 270 40.26 6.08 -6.11
N PRO A 271 41.47 5.67 -5.71
CA PRO A 271 42.61 6.56 -5.69
C PRO A 271 42.99 6.91 -7.14
N GLY A 272 43.37 8.17 -7.35
CA GLY A 272 43.49 8.80 -8.66
C GLY A 272 44.53 8.19 -9.59
N GLU A 273 44.16 8.08 -10.86
CA GLU A 273 45.11 8.04 -11.97
C GLU A 273 45.72 9.45 -12.13
N GLN A 274 46.91 9.64 -11.56
CA GLN A 274 47.84 10.67 -12.03
C GLN A 274 48.54 10.11 -13.27
N GLY A 275 48.07 10.50 -14.46
CA GLY A 275 48.79 10.31 -15.71
C GLY A 275 49.91 11.33 -15.82
N GLY A 276 51.15 10.87 -15.70
CA GLY A 276 52.36 11.63 -15.96
C GLY A 276 53.10 11.10 -17.19
N SER A 277 53.65 12.06 -17.95
CA SER A 277 54.53 11.97 -19.14
C SER A 277 53.87 11.63 -20.47
#